data_AF-A0A9X0X0Q1-F1
#
_entry.id   AF-A0A9X0X0Q1-F1
#
_cell.length_a   1.000
_cell.length_b   1.000
_cell.length_c   1.000
_cell.angle_alpha   90.00
_cell.angle_beta   90.00
_cell.angle_gamma   90.00
#
_symmetry.space_group_name_H-M   'P 1'
#
loop_
_entity.id
_entity.type
_entity.pdbx_description
1 polymer ?
#
loop_
_entity_poly.entity_id
_entity_poly.type
_entity_poly.pdbx_seq_one_letter_code
_entity_poly.pdbx_strand_id
1 'polypeptide(L)'
;MRQFEIDDLVKAAAGDADAQFRVERRQEVLKWNQENRKNAMALATPAWRDKKAIKDIYQEARRLTAETGIKHEVDHIVPIMGKKVCGLHVEANLQILTKTENTRKYAKFPDMDISEQLERAGLQVIAGIRKLKAGLKVGKPVVAIDCHGAFYRITSQYGQLAMVSIGGSETTPEAIVNFVAAQ
;
A
#
# COMPACT_ATOMS: atom_id res chain seq x y z
N MET A 1 -15.91 0.31 21.27
CA MET A 1 -15.41 1.48 20.53
C MET A 1 -13.91 1.33 20.34
N ARG A 2 -13.37 1.79 19.21
CA ARG A 2 -11.92 1.85 18.94
C ARG A 2 -11.30 2.98 19.77
N GLN A 3 -9.99 2.93 20.02
CA GLN A 3 -9.31 3.92 20.87
C GLN A 3 -9.56 5.36 20.41
N PHE A 4 -9.42 5.64 19.11
CA PHE A 4 -9.67 6.98 18.58
C PHE A 4 -11.12 7.46 18.75
N GLU A 5 -12.09 6.54 18.81
CA GLU A 5 -13.50 6.88 19.01
C GLU A 5 -13.74 7.38 20.43
N ILE A 6 -13.00 6.82 21.39
CA ILE A 6 -12.98 7.24 22.80
C ILE A 6 -12.25 8.58 22.91
N ASP A 7 -11.11 8.72 22.25
CA ASP A 7 -10.33 9.97 22.26
C ASP A 7 -11.16 11.15 21.70
N ASP A 8 -11.92 10.93 20.64
CA ASP A 8 -12.85 11.92 20.09
C ASP A 8 -13.94 12.30 21.11
N LEU A 9 -14.49 11.34 21.86
CA LEU A 9 -15.50 11.63 22.89
C LEU A 9 -14.91 12.46 24.03
N VAL A 10 -13.70 12.15 24.46
CA VAL A 10 -12.99 12.90 25.51
C VAL A 10 -12.73 14.34 25.06
N LYS A 11 -12.24 14.52 23.82
CA LYS A 11 -12.01 15.86 23.25
C LYS A 11 -13.31 16.65 23.08
N ALA A 12 -14.36 15.99 22.61
CA ALA A 12 -15.68 16.61 22.46
C ALA A 12 -16.24 17.08 23.82
N ALA A 13 -16.06 16.28 24.87
CA ALA A 13 -16.41 16.64 26.25
C ALA A 13 -15.55 17.79 26.80
N ALA A 14 -14.31 17.94 26.33
CA ALA A 14 -13.44 19.06 26.65
C ALA A 14 -13.73 20.34 25.84
N GLY A 15 -14.75 20.33 24.96
CA GLY A 15 -15.19 21.50 24.19
C GLY A 15 -14.52 21.66 22.82
N ASP A 16 -13.82 20.63 22.31
CA ASP A 16 -13.29 20.63 20.94
C ASP A 16 -14.47 20.49 19.93
N ALA A 17 -14.76 21.58 19.22
CA ALA A 17 -15.85 21.64 18.24
C ALA A 17 -15.68 20.65 17.08
N ASP A 18 -14.45 20.40 16.64
CA ASP A 18 -14.19 19.44 15.56
C ASP A 18 -14.44 18.01 16.05
N ALA A 19 -14.09 17.71 17.30
CA ALA A 19 -14.36 16.42 17.92
C ALA A 19 -15.86 16.19 18.12
N GLN A 20 -16.62 17.22 18.54
CA GLN A 20 -18.08 17.17 18.63
C GLN A 20 -18.70 16.81 17.27
N PHE A 21 -18.30 17.53 16.21
CA PHE A 21 -18.78 17.27 14.85
C PHE A 21 -18.46 15.84 14.37
N ARG A 22 -17.24 15.33 14.65
CA ARG A 22 -16.87 13.95 14.30
C ARG A 22 -17.71 12.91 15.03
N VAL A 23 -18.07 13.16 16.30
CA VAL A 23 -18.93 12.26 17.10
C VAL A 23 -20.35 12.27 16.55
N GLU A 24 -20.92 13.45 16.32
CA GLU A 24 -22.29 13.62 15.81
C GLU A 24 -22.49 12.96 14.44
N ARG A 25 -21.58 13.21 13.51
CA ARG A 25 -21.68 12.69 12.13
C ARG A 25 -21.11 11.30 11.95
N ARG A 26 -20.60 10.66 13.00
CA ARG A 26 -19.91 9.37 12.90
C ARG A 26 -20.76 8.32 12.19
N GLN A 27 -22.02 8.18 12.58
CA GLN A 27 -22.90 7.17 12.01
C GLN A 27 -23.21 7.44 10.54
N GLU A 28 -23.43 8.70 10.18
CA GLU A 28 -23.62 9.14 8.79
C GLU A 28 -22.39 8.78 7.93
N VAL A 29 -21.19 9.13 8.40
CA VAL A 29 -19.93 8.86 7.69
C VAL A 29 -19.66 7.36 7.57
N LEU A 30 -19.90 6.58 8.62
CA LEU A 30 -19.74 5.13 8.58
C LEU A 30 -20.71 4.48 7.58
N LYS A 31 -21.97 4.92 7.57
CA LYS A 31 -22.98 4.47 6.63
C LYS A 31 -22.59 4.81 5.18
N TRP A 32 -22.19 6.05 4.93
CA TRP A 32 -21.72 6.49 3.60
C TRP A 32 -20.52 5.68 3.11
N ASN A 33 -19.53 5.43 3.98
CA ASN A 33 -18.37 4.60 3.65
C ASN A 33 -18.77 3.15 3.32
N GLN A 34 -19.72 2.59 4.06
CA GLN A 34 -20.23 1.24 3.82
C GLN A 34 -20.96 1.15 2.47
N GLU A 35 -21.81 2.13 2.16
CA GLU A 35 -22.55 2.22 0.89
C GLU A 35 -21.59 2.39 -0.29
N ASN A 36 -20.62 3.29 -0.19
CA ASN A 36 -19.60 3.47 -1.23
C ASN A 36 -18.79 2.20 -1.47
N ARG A 37 -18.36 1.50 -0.42
CA ARG A 37 -17.64 0.23 -0.56
C ARG A 37 -18.51 -0.82 -1.24
N LYS A 38 -19.80 -0.90 -0.90
CA LYS A 38 -20.74 -1.83 -1.51
C LYS A 38 -20.93 -1.54 -3.01
N ASN A 39 -21.12 -0.27 -3.36
CA ASN A 39 -21.28 0.16 -4.74
C ASN A 39 -20.02 -0.10 -5.57
N ALA A 40 -18.84 0.26 -5.04
CA ALA A 40 -17.57 -0.01 -5.69
C ALA A 40 -17.34 -1.51 -5.90
N MET A 41 -17.69 -2.35 -4.91
CA MET A 41 -17.60 -3.79 -5.05
C MET A 41 -18.55 -4.34 -6.10
N ALA A 42 -19.78 -3.82 -6.18
CA ALA A 42 -20.76 -4.21 -7.19
C ALA A 42 -20.27 -3.88 -8.61
N LEU A 43 -19.65 -2.71 -8.80
CA LEU A 43 -19.06 -2.32 -10.08
C LEU A 43 -17.83 -3.15 -10.43
N ALA A 44 -17.00 -3.47 -9.44
CA ALA A 44 -15.80 -4.29 -9.63
C ALA A 44 -16.09 -5.79 -9.77
N THR A 45 -17.36 -6.21 -9.73
CA THR A 45 -17.80 -7.60 -9.75
C THR A 45 -18.12 -8.02 -11.19
N PRO A 46 -17.24 -8.76 -11.89
CA PRO A 46 -17.53 -9.21 -13.25
C PRO A 46 -18.53 -10.38 -13.27
N ALA A 47 -19.25 -10.54 -14.37
CA ALA A 47 -20.24 -11.63 -14.51
C ALA A 47 -19.61 -13.04 -14.47
N TRP A 48 -18.38 -13.16 -14.96
CA TRP A 48 -17.64 -14.42 -15.12
C TRP A 48 -16.94 -14.92 -13.85
N ARG A 49 -17.00 -14.17 -12.74
CA ARG A 49 -16.39 -14.57 -11.46
C ARG A 49 -16.86 -15.93 -10.96
N ASP A 50 -15.98 -16.66 -10.28
CA ASP A 50 -16.39 -17.88 -9.59
C ASP A 50 -17.02 -17.55 -8.22
N LYS A 51 -18.35 -17.53 -8.21
CA LYS A 51 -19.14 -17.28 -6.98
C LYS A 51 -18.89 -18.34 -5.90
N LYS A 52 -18.61 -19.60 -6.30
CA LYS A 52 -18.36 -20.69 -5.36
C LYS A 52 -16.98 -20.51 -4.72
N ALA A 53 -15.94 -20.29 -5.53
CA ALA A 53 -14.59 -20.06 -5.01
C ALA A 53 -14.54 -18.86 -4.06
N ILE A 54 -15.20 -17.75 -4.39
CA ILE A 54 -15.30 -16.58 -3.50
C ILE A 54 -15.97 -16.97 -2.18
N LYS A 55 -17.08 -17.71 -2.22
CA LYS A 55 -17.79 -18.15 -1.01
C LYS A 55 -16.91 -19.05 -0.15
N ASP A 56 -16.16 -19.95 -0.76
CA ASP A 56 -15.26 -20.87 -0.08
C ASP A 56 -14.13 -20.10 0.62
N ILE A 57 -13.57 -19.05 0.01
CA ILE A 57 -12.59 -18.15 0.65
C ILE A 57 -13.16 -17.44 1.89
N TYR A 58 -14.41 -16.96 1.83
CA TYR A 58 -15.07 -16.35 2.99
C TYR A 58 -15.34 -17.37 4.11
N GLN A 59 -15.64 -18.62 3.77
CA GLN A 59 -15.80 -19.69 4.75
C GLN A 59 -14.47 -20.03 5.41
N GLU A 60 -13.40 -20.10 4.62
CA GLU A 60 -12.05 -20.35 5.09
C GLU A 60 -11.58 -19.27 6.08
N ALA A 61 -11.82 -17.98 5.78
CA ALA A 61 -11.51 -16.89 6.71
C ALA A 61 -12.25 -17.03 8.06
N ARG A 62 -13.50 -17.52 8.05
CA ARG A 62 -14.26 -17.79 9.28
C ARG A 62 -13.71 -18.99 10.03
N ARG A 63 -13.31 -20.05 9.32
CA ARG A 63 -12.68 -21.23 9.89
C ARG A 63 -11.37 -20.86 10.59
N LEU A 64 -10.47 -20.15 9.90
CA LEU A 64 -9.22 -19.67 10.46
C LEU A 64 -9.44 -18.77 11.69
N THR A 65 -10.49 -17.95 11.67
CA THR A 65 -10.86 -17.16 12.85
C THR A 65 -11.25 -18.02 14.05
N ALA A 66 -12.02 -19.08 13.82
CA ALA A 66 -12.44 -20.00 14.87
C ALA A 66 -11.27 -20.85 15.40
N GLU A 67 -10.38 -21.30 14.52
CA GLU A 67 -9.23 -22.16 14.86
C GLU A 67 -8.11 -21.40 15.59
N THR A 68 -7.76 -20.21 15.11
CA THR A 68 -6.64 -19.43 15.67
C THR A 68 -7.06 -18.52 16.83
N GLY A 69 -8.36 -18.25 16.97
CA GLY A 69 -8.88 -17.21 17.87
C GLY A 69 -8.57 -15.76 17.42
N ILE A 70 -7.86 -15.58 16.30
CA ILE A 70 -7.53 -14.27 15.75
C ILE A 70 -8.55 -13.95 14.66
N LYS A 71 -9.12 -12.74 14.69
CA LYS A 71 -10.06 -12.34 13.65
C LYS A 71 -9.38 -12.22 12.28
N HIS A 72 -9.79 -13.05 11.33
CA HIS A 72 -9.39 -13.00 9.92
C HIS A 72 -10.48 -12.33 9.08
N GLU A 73 -10.07 -11.60 8.06
CA GLU A 73 -10.92 -10.88 7.12
C GLU A 73 -10.44 -11.14 5.68
N VAL A 74 -11.39 -11.19 4.74
CA VAL A 74 -11.06 -11.29 3.32
C VAL A 74 -10.76 -9.90 2.78
N ASP A 75 -9.56 -9.74 2.23
CA ASP A 75 -9.05 -8.51 1.65
C ASP A 75 -8.77 -8.69 0.15
N HIS A 76 -8.69 -7.59 -0.58
CA HIS A 76 -8.35 -7.58 -2.00
C HIS A 76 -6.86 -7.31 -2.20
N ILE A 77 -6.13 -8.20 -2.86
CA ILE A 77 -4.69 -8.01 -3.14
C ILE A 77 -4.48 -6.67 -3.86
N VAL A 78 -5.19 -6.49 -4.97
CA VAL A 78 -5.35 -5.21 -5.67
C VAL A 78 -6.58 -4.49 -5.10
N PRO A 79 -6.43 -3.30 -4.50
CA PRO A 79 -7.56 -2.62 -3.86
C PRO A 79 -8.61 -2.19 -4.89
N ILE A 80 -9.90 -2.40 -4.57
CA ILE A 80 -11.01 -1.93 -5.41
C ILE A 80 -11.03 -0.39 -5.50
N MET A 81 -10.79 0.28 -4.37
CA MET A 81 -10.78 1.75 -4.26
C MET A 81 -9.34 2.25 -4.02
N GLY A 82 -8.41 1.84 -4.88
CA GLY A 82 -7.04 2.35 -4.86
C GLY A 82 -6.94 3.75 -5.47
N LYS A 83 -5.91 4.51 -5.07
CA LYS A 83 -5.63 5.83 -5.67
C LYS A 83 -5.08 5.75 -7.09
N LYS A 84 -4.35 4.67 -7.39
CA LYS A 84 -3.62 4.48 -8.66
C LYS A 84 -4.19 3.36 -9.52
N VAL A 85 -4.76 2.34 -8.88
CA VAL A 85 -5.26 1.11 -9.52
C VAL A 85 -6.63 0.76 -8.98
N CYS A 86 -7.42 0.07 -9.78
CA CYS A 86 -8.69 -0.52 -9.39
C CYS A 86 -8.64 -2.04 -9.62
N GLY A 87 -8.81 -2.81 -8.54
CA GLY A 87 -8.89 -4.27 -8.59
C GLY A 87 -10.31 -4.77 -8.84
N LEU A 88 -10.42 -5.99 -9.40
CA LEU A 88 -11.69 -6.70 -9.59
C LEU A 88 -12.06 -7.53 -8.35
N HIS A 89 -13.35 -7.75 -8.13
CA HIS A 89 -13.85 -8.65 -7.08
C HIS A 89 -14.02 -10.09 -7.59
N VAL A 90 -12.87 -10.75 -7.75
CA VAL A 90 -12.72 -12.12 -8.26
C VAL A 90 -11.87 -12.94 -7.30
N GLU A 91 -12.03 -14.26 -7.32
CA GLU A 91 -11.34 -15.21 -6.45
C GLU A 91 -9.81 -15.04 -6.47
N ALA A 92 -9.21 -14.81 -7.64
CA ALA A 92 -7.77 -14.60 -7.78
C ALA A 92 -7.26 -13.29 -7.14
N ASN A 93 -8.14 -12.32 -6.89
CA ASN A 93 -7.80 -11.05 -6.26
C ASN A 93 -8.12 -11.03 -4.75
N LEU A 94 -8.58 -12.14 -4.16
CA LEU A 94 -8.89 -12.22 -2.74
C LEU A 94 -7.77 -12.92 -1.97
N GLN A 95 -7.48 -12.39 -0.79
CA GLN A 95 -6.55 -12.97 0.17
C GLN A 95 -7.15 -12.94 1.57
N ILE A 96 -6.76 -13.89 2.42
CA ILE A 96 -7.17 -13.91 3.82
C ILE A 96 -6.05 -13.28 4.63
N LEU A 97 -6.38 -12.21 5.37
CA LEU A 97 -5.46 -11.53 6.27
C LEU A 97 -6.04 -11.49 7.67
N THR A 98 -5.18 -11.40 8.69
CA THR A 98 -5.66 -11.01 10.01
C THR A 98 -6.20 -9.58 9.96
N LYS A 99 -7.15 -9.25 10.84
CA LYS A 99 -7.70 -7.88 10.94
C LYS A 99 -6.60 -6.84 11.13
N THR A 100 -5.55 -7.18 11.87
CA THR A 100 -4.40 -6.30 12.10
C THR A 100 -3.63 -6.03 10.80
N GLU A 101 -3.34 -7.08 10.02
CA GLU A 101 -2.67 -6.95 8.72
C GLU A 101 -3.52 -6.20 7.70
N ASN A 102 -4.81 -6.52 7.61
CA ASN A 102 -5.75 -5.82 6.73
C ASN A 102 -5.81 -4.32 7.04
N THR A 103 -5.86 -3.97 8.34
CA THR A 103 -5.83 -2.56 8.80
C THR A 103 -4.52 -1.87 8.42
N ARG A 104 -3.38 -2.57 8.51
CA ARG A 104 -2.06 -2.02 8.13
C ARG A 104 -1.92 -1.83 6.61
N LYS A 105 -2.47 -2.76 5.82
CA LYS A 105 -2.44 -2.71 4.35
C LYS A 105 -3.29 -1.56 3.82
N TYR A 106 -4.51 -1.38 4.34
CA TYR A 106 -5.45 -0.36 3.84
C TYR A 106 -5.68 -0.51 2.32
N ALA A 107 -5.95 0.57 1.60
CA ALA A 107 -6.06 0.60 0.14
C ALA A 107 -4.69 0.71 -0.59
N LYS A 108 -3.61 0.20 0.02
CA LYS A 108 -2.30 0.17 -0.64
C LYS A 108 -2.26 -1.00 -1.61
N PHE A 109 -1.91 -0.71 -2.85
CA PHE A 109 -1.39 -1.70 -3.77
C PHE A 109 0.11 -1.84 -3.47
N PRO A 110 0.68 -3.06 -3.44
CA PRO A 110 2.12 -3.24 -3.45
C PRO A 110 2.67 -2.73 -4.79
N ASP A 111 2.80 -1.41 -4.92
CA ASP A 111 3.80 -0.83 -5.82
C ASP A 111 5.13 -1.42 -5.34
N MET A 112 5.88 -2.08 -6.23
CA MET A 112 7.23 -2.53 -5.88
C MET A 112 8.00 -1.29 -5.42
N ASP A 113 8.33 -1.23 -4.13
CA ASP A 113 9.04 -0.09 -3.55
C ASP A 113 10.35 0.05 -4.32
N ILE A 114 10.71 1.28 -4.70
CA ILE A 114 12.02 1.56 -5.31
C ILE A 114 13.14 0.92 -4.47
N SER A 115 12.96 0.89 -3.15
CA SER A 115 13.88 0.22 -2.23
C SER A 115 14.03 -1.27 -2.52
N GLU A 116 12.92 -1.99 -2.74
CA GLU A 116 12.93 -3.42 -3.05
C GLU A 116 13.51 -3.69 -4.46
N GLN A 117 13.26 -2.80 -5.42
CA GLN A 117 13.87 -2.87 -6.76
C GLN A 117 15.40 -2.76 -6.68
N LEU A 118 15.90 -1.81 -5.89
CA LEU A 118 17.34 -1.60 -5.70
C LEU A 118 17.99 -2.79 -4.99
N GLU A 119 17.36 -3.32 -3.94
CA GLU A 119 17.87 -4.51 -3.24
C GLU A 119 17.96 -5.73 -4.17
N ARG A 120 16.95 -5.96 -5.02
CA ARG A 120 17.00 -7.03 -6.05
C ARG A 120 18.08 -6.80 -7.11
N ALA A 121 18.38 -5.55 -7.42
CA ALA A 121 19.48 -5.18 -8.31
C ALA A 121 20.87 -5.32 -7.63
N GLY A 122 20.94 -5.78 -6.37
CA GLY A 122 22.18 -5.93 -5.62
C GLY A 122 22.70 -4.62 -5.02
N LEU A 123 21.85 -3.59 -4.94
CA LEU A 123 22.21 -2.26 -4.44
C LEU A 123 21.62 -2.03 -3.05
N GLN A 124 22.49 -1.89 -2.05
CA GLN A 124 22.10 -1.56 -0.69
C GLN A 124 22.06 -0.03 -0.51
N VAL A 125 20.90 0.51 -0.16
CA VAL A 125 20.73 1.96 0.06
C VAL A 125 21.31 2.37 1.41
N ILE A 126 22.37 3.17 1.40
CA ILE A 126 23.04 3.65 2.63
C ILE A 126 22.46 5.00 3.08
N ALA A 127 22.11 5.88 2.14
CA ALA A 127 21.63 7.23 2.48
C ALA A 127 20.39 7.62 1.67
N GLY A 128 19.42 8.24 2.35
CA GLY A 128 18.18 8.71 1.71
C GLY A 128 17.01 7.74 1.75
N ILE A 129 17.07 6.69 2.59
CA ILE A 129 15.98 5.70 2.78
C ILE A 129 14.63 6.37 3.07
N ARG A 130 14.61 7.41 3.92
CA ARG A 130 13.37 8.17 4.21
C ARG A 130 12.79 8.85 2.96
N LYS A 131 13.64 9.27 2.02
CA LYS A 131 13.22 9.90 0.75
C LYS A 131 12.67 8.86 -0.22
N LEU A 132 13.26 7.66 -0.26
CA LEU A 132 12.73 6.53 -1.04
C LEU A 132 11.33 6.13 -0.55
N LYS A 133 11.18 5.88 0.76
CA LYS A 133 9.91 5.48 1.37
C LYS A 133 8.78 6.52 1.23
N ALA A 134 9.14 7.79 1.09
CA ALA A 134 8.19 8.89 0.85
C ALA A 134 7.88 9.11 -0.65
N GLY A 135 8.46 8.30 -1.55
CA GLY A 135 8.49 8.52 -2.99
C GLY A 135 9.61 9.47 -3.37
N LEU A 136 10.60 8.97 -4.12
CA LEU A 136 11.77 9.75 -4.53
C LEU A 136 11.34 10.90 -5.45
N LYS A 137 11.33 12.13 -4.92
CA LYS A 137 11.01 13.35 -5.68
C LYS A 137 12.08 13.63 -6.73
N VAL A 138 11.67 14.21 -7.85
CA VAL A 138 12.56 14.59 -8.95
C VAL A 138 13.72 15.45 -8.42
N GLY A 139 14.95 15.09 -8.80
CA GLY A 139 16.17 15.80 -8.44
C GLY A 139 16.65 15.62 -6.98
N LYS A 140 15.99 14.81 -6.15
CA LYS A 140 16.51 14.45 -4.81
C LYS A 140 17.32 13.15 -4.90
N PRO A 141 18.63 13.15 -4.58
CA PRO A 141 19.44 11.95 -4.68
C PRO A 141 19.33 11.04 -3.45
N VAL A 142 19.55 9.77 -3.72
CA VAL A 142 19.76 8.65 -2.79
C VAL A 142 21.13 8.04 -3.10
N VAL A 143 21.79 7.49 -2.08
CA VAL A 143 23.09 6.83 -2.26
C VAL A 143 22.95 5.35 -1.94
N ALA A 144 23.38 4.51 -2.88
CA ALA A 144 23.46 3.06 -2.72
C ALA A 144 24.89 2.57 -2.91
N ILE A 145 25.18 1.39 -2.39
CA ILE A 145 26.43 0.64 -2.59
C ILE A 145 26.09 -0.71 -3.23
N ASP A 146 26.93 -1.20 -4.13
CA ASP A 146 26.81 -2.57 -4.59
C ASP A 146 27.58 -3.56 -3.68
N CYS A 147 27.53 -4.84 -4.02
CA CYS A 147 28.30 -5.88 -3.32
C CYS A 147 29.82 -5.79 -3.53
N HIS A 148 30.30 -4.99 -4.48
CA HIS A 148 31.72 -4.77 -4.78
C HIS A 148 32.28 -3.50 -4.10
N GLY A 149 31.44 -2.75 -3.39
CA GLY A 149 31.81 -1.52 -2.70
C GLY A 149 31.77 -0.25 -3.56
N ALA A 150 31.23 -0.32 -4.78
CA ALA A 150 31.03 0.85 -5.64
C ALA A 150 29.81 1.66 -5.17
N PHE A 151 29.97 2.97 -5.10
CA PHE A 151 28.91 3.88 -4.67
C PHE A 151 28.14 4.43 -5.87
N TYR A 152 26.83 4.56 -5.72
CA TYR A 152 25.94 5.06 -6.76
C TYR A 152 25.04 6.17 -6.22
N ARG A 153 24.93 7.27 -6.98
CA ARG A 153 23.92 8.31 -6.81
C ARG A 153 22.71 7.96 -7.66
N ILE A 154 21.57 7.74 -7.02
CA ILE A 154 20.30 7.44 -7.70
C ILE A 154 19.38 8.66 -7.59
N THR A 155 18.83 9.11 -8.71
CA THR A 155 17.86 10.21 -8.78
C THR A 155 16.64 9.80 -9.60
N SER A 156 15.46 10.33 -9.24
CA SER A 156 14.26 10.17 -10.06
C SER A 156 14.23 11.26 -11.14
N GLN A 157 14.08 10.87 -12.40
CA GLN A 157 13.91 11.75 -13.57
C GLN A 157 12.75 11.23 -14.42
N TYR A 158 11.71 12.05 -14.60
CA TYR A 158 10.53 11.71 -15.43
C TYR A 158 9.88 10.34 -15.12
N GLY A 159 9.92 9.89 -13.87
CA GLY A 159 9.37 8.59 -13.46
C GLY A 159 10.32 7.41 -13.63
N GLN A 160 11.54 7.64 -14.12
CA GLN A 160 12.62 6.66 -14.20
C GLN A 160 13.70 6.93 -13.15
N LEU A 161 14.49 5.90 -12.82
CA LEU A 161 15.63 6.02 -11.92
C LEU A 161 16.91 6.15 -12.74
N ALA A 162 17.59 7.30 -12.62
CA ALA A 162 18.91 7.52 -13.18
C ALA A 162 19.96 7.23 -12.11
N MET A 163 20.94 6.38 -12.44
CA MET A 163 22.02 5.97 -11.54
C MET A 163 23.38 6.45 -12.07
N VAL A 164 24.19 7.04 -11.19
CA VAL A 164 25.52 7.58 -11.53
C VAL A 164 26.55 7.08 -10.53
N SER A 165 27.65 6.49 -10.99
CA SER A 165 28.74 6.04 -10.10
C SER A 165 29.42 7.22 -9.40
N ILE A 166 29.72 7.06 -8.10
CA ILE A 166 30.45 8.01 -7.26
C ILE A 166 31.80 7.35 -6.90
N GLY A 167 32.81 7.54 -7.74
CA GLY A 167 34.19 7.11 -7.44
C GLY A 167 34.78 6.17 -8.48
N GLY A 168 35.60 6.76 -9.35
CA GLY A 168 36.31 6.12 -10.44
C GLY A 168 36.52 7.19 -11.50
N SER A 169 37.78 7.52 -11.80
CA SER A 169 38.11 8.39 -12.93
C SER A 169 37.45 7.84 -14.20
N GLU A 170 36.75 8.72 -14.92
CA GLU A 170 35.92 8.51 -16.12
C GLU A 170 34.41 8.62 -15.86
N THR A 171 33.93 9.84 -16.08
CA THR A 171 32.54 10.16 -16.36
C THR A 171 32.10 9.47 -17.65
N THR A 172 31.50 8.28 -17.54
CA THR A 172 30.58 7.75 -18.55
C THR A 172 29.19 7.64 -17.92
N PRO A 173 28.19 8.43 -18.38
CA PRO A 173 26.87 8.45 -17.78
C PRO A 173 25.95 7.43 -18.45
N GLU A 174 26.27 6.13 -18.43
CA GLU A 174 25.50 5.17 -19.24
C GLU A 174 25.21 3.86 -18.50
N ALA A 175 24.47 3.98 -17.40
CA ALA A 175 23.59 2.91 -16.96
C ALA A 175 22.20 3.50 -16.72
N ILE A 176 21.49 3.84 -17.81
CA ILE A 176 20.05 4.03 -17.75
C ILE A 176 19.47 2.63 -17.54
N VAL A 177 19.24 2.25 -16.29
CA VAL A 177 18.45 1.07 -16.01
C VAL A 177 17.00 1.43 -16.31
N ASN A 178 16.59 1.12 -17.55
CA ASN A 178 15.21 1.22 -17.99
C ASN A 178 14.40 0.18 -17.22
N PHE A 179 13.90 0.55 -16.05
CA PHE A 179 12.84 -0.20 -15.39
C PHE A 179 11.55 0.12 -16.14
N VAL A 180 11.25 -0.68 -17.15
CA VAL A 180 9.97 -0.65 -17.85
C VAL A 180 8.90 -0.91 -16.79
N ALA A 181 8.04 0.08 -16.57
CA ALA A 181 6.76 -0.15 -15.90
C ALA A 181 6.02 -1.18 -16.77
N ALA A 182 5.93 -2.42 -16.29
CA ALA A 182 5.05 -3.42 -16.91
C ALA A 182 3.63 -2.84 -16.91
N GLN A 183 3.05 -2.73 -18.10
CA GLN A 183 1.74 -2.17 -18.40
C GLN A 183 0.61 -2.93 -17.71
#